data_AF-A0AAE1FDR0-F1
#
_entry.id   AF-A0AAE1FDR0-F1
#
_cell.length_a   1.000
_cell.length_b   1.000
_cell.length_c   1.000
_cell.angle_alpha   90.00
_cell.angle_beta   90.00
_cell.angle_gamma   90.00
#
_symmetry.space_group_name_H-M   'P 1'
#
loop_
_entity.id
_entity.type
_entity.pdbx_description
1 polymer ?
#
loop_
_entity_poly.entity_id
_entity_poly.type
_entity_poly.pdbx_seq_one_letter_code
_entity_poly.pdbx_strand_id
1 'polypeptide(L)'
;MGEKSNSSERWLTAHHDPLASLYTFGSCMALADLHGDGDSKLIIADLGTGAYNMKLKVYKGTNLIASCTSCGCGIWELHLHLQKLKAILQTLEVNPTEFDAWNQARDELLDVSMLYEILDSLRQEVGECGLTTRSQRFLMCHDHASQLTFLEQHKGFLLKRQTVVTCFSTLKKSHAEDDAISCLVLGTESANIFILDPEAFTILNSRC
;
A
#
# COMPACT_ATOMS: atom_id res chain seq x y z
N MET A 1 5.91 -44.67 -26.44
CA MET A 1 5.49 -43.51 -27.25
C MET A 1 6.35 -42.33 -26.81
N GLY A 2 7.25 -41.87 -27.68
CA GLY A 2 8.20 -40.80 -27.36
C GLY A 2 7.58 -39.42 -27.54
N GLU A 3 7.82 -38.53 -26.57
CA GLU A 3 7.54 -37.10 -26.69
C GLU A 3 8.47 -36.50 -27.75
N LYS A 4 7.88 -35.88 -28.77
CA LYS A 4 8.63 -35.07 -29.73
C LYS A 4 9.06 -33.78 -29.02
N SER A 5 10.36 -33.62 -28.77
CA SER A 5 10.94 -32.34 -28.38
C SER A 5 10.78 -31.34 -29.52
N ASN A 6 9.95 -30.32 -29.33
CA ASN A 6 9.84 -29.20 -30.27
C ASN A 6 11.13 -28.36 -30.15
N SER A 7 11.95 -28.33 -31.21
CA SER A 7 13.30 -27.76 -31.21
C SER A 7 13.37 -26.22 -31.15
N SER A 8 12.24 -25.55 -30.90
CA SER A 8 12.11 -24.09 -30.91
C SER A 8 11.86 -23.46 -29.53
N GLU A 9 11.55 -24.24 -28.50
CA GLU A 9 11.30 -23.72 -27.16
C GLU A 9 12.58 -23.74 -26.31
N ARG A 10 13.09 -22.54 -25.99
CA ARG A 10 14.26 -22.35 -25.11
C ARG A 10 13.89 -22.28 -23.63
N TRP A 11 12.60 -22.35 -23.30
CA TRP A 11 12.08 -22.22 -21.95
C TRP A 11 11.87 -23.59 -21.32
N LEU A 12 12.25 -23.73 -20.04
CA LEU A 12 11.94 -24.89 -19.23
C LEU A 12 10.79 -24.53 -18.29
N THR A 13 9.69 -25.28 -18.38
CA THR A 13 8.56 -25.12 -17.46
C THR A 13 8.95 -25.65 -16.07
N ALA A 14 9.31 -24.73 -15.16
CA ALA A 14 9.76 -25.09 -13.83
C ALA A 14 8.61 -25.49 -12.88
N HIS A 15 7.51 -24.74 -12.89
CA HIS A 15 6.35 -25.00 -12.04
C HIS A 15 5.10 -24.31 -12.61
N HIS A 16 3.94 -24.95 -12.46
CA HIS A 16 2.66 -24.39 -12.91
C HIS A 16 1.57 -24.73 -11.88
N ASP A 17 1.12 -23.71 -11.16
CA ASP A 17 0.03 -23.81 -10.17
C ASP A 17 -1.15 -22.90 -10.57
N PRO A 18 -2.18 -23.44 -11.23
CA PRO A 18 -3.36 -22.68 -11.62
C PRO A 18 -4.28 -22.34 -10.44
N LEU A 19 -4.04 -22.91 -9.25
CA LEU A 19 -4.85 -22.71 -8.05
C LEU A 19 -4.24 -21.69 -7.07
N ALA A 20 -3.11 -21.07 -7.42
CA ALA A 20 -2.41 -20.10 -6.57
C ALA A 20 -3.24 -18.84 -6.25
N SER A 21 -4.28 -18.54 -7.04
CA SER A 21 -5.23 -17.43 -6.86
C SER A 21 -4.53 -16.11 -6.48
N LEU A 22 -3.58 -15.69 -7.30
CA LEU A 22 -2.83 -14.43 -7.15
C LEU A 22 -3.46 -13.36 -8.04
N TYR A 23 -3.95 -12.29 -7.42
CA TYR A 23 -4.55 -11.16 -8.13
C TYR A 23 -3.63 -9.95 -7.97
N THR A 24 -2.70 -9.76 -8.90
CA THR A 24 -1.66 -8.72 -8.77
C THR A 24 -1.25 -8.17 -10.13
N PHE A 25 -0.57 -7.03 -10.12
CA PHE A 25 0.10 -6.46 -11.30
C PHE A 25 1.60 -6.69 -11.22
N GLY A 26 2.31 -6.65 -12.35
CA GLY A 26 3.77 -6.81 -12.37
C GLY A 26 4.52 -5.80 -11.49
N SER A 27 3.99 -4.58 -11.33
CA SER A 27 4.53 -3.53 -10.45
C SER A 27 4.33 -3.81 -8.95
N CYS A 28 3.51 -4.79 -8.61
CA CYS A 28 3.16 -5.20 -7.25
C CYS A 28 3.92 -6.47 -6.82
N MET A 29 4.94 -6.87 -7.59
CA MET A 29 5.80 -8.01 -7.30
C MET A 29 7.27 -7.57 -7.23
N ALA A 30 8.05 -8.20 -6.36
CA ALA A 30 9.48 -7.97 -6.26
C ALA A 30 10.23 -9.25 -5.84
N LEU A 31 11.43 -9.45 -6.37
CA LEU A 31 12.38 -10.45 -5.87
C LEU A 31 13.40 -9.76 -4.99
N ALA A 32 13.58 -10.25 -3.77
CA ALA A 32 14.53 -9.69 -2.82
C ALA A 32 15.24 -10.80 -2.05
N ASP A 33 16.56 -10.72 -1.97
CA ASP A 33 17.30 -11.43 -0.94
C ASP A 33 17.29 -10.59 0.36
N LEU A 34 16.37 -10.96 1.25
CA LEU A 34 16.16 -10.30 2.53
C LEU A 34 17.22 -10.68 3.58
N HIS A 35 17.99 -11.76 3.37
CA HIS A 35 18.93 -12.28 4.36
C HIS A 35 20.39 -12.20 3.89
N GLY A 36 20.64 -11.92 2.61
CA GLY A 36 21.98 -11.93 2.02
C GLY A 36 22.57 -13.35 1.95
N ASP A 37 21.72 -14.38 1.92
CA ASP A 37 22.13 -15.79 1.86
C ASP A 37 22.18 -16.35 0.43
N GLY A 38 21.95 -15.50 -0.56
CA GLY A 38 21.80 -15.87 -1.97
C GLY A 38 20.42 -16.44 -2.32
N ASP A 39 19.49 -16.54 -1.35
CA ASP A 39 18.16 -17.12 -1.55
C ASP A 39 17.10 -16.02 -1.68
N SER A 40 16.92 -15.56 -2.92
CA SER A 40 15.91 -14.59 -3.29
C SER A 40 14.48 -15.08 -3.01
N LYS A 41 13.69 -14.25 -2.35
CA LYS A 41 12.28 -14.48 -2.04
C LYS A 41 11.40 -13.61 -2.92
N LEU A 42 10.28 -14.18 -3.38
CA LEU A 42 9.30 -13.47 -4.20
C LEU A 42 8.24 -12.86 -3.29
N ILE A 43 8.15 -11.53 -3.30
CA ILE A 43 7.19 -10.73 -2.55
C ILE A 43 6.09 -10.30 -3.53
N ILE A 44 4.84 -10.51 -3.16
CA ILE A 44 3.67 -10.19 -3.98
C ILE A 44 2.64 -9.46 -3.14
N ALA A 45 2.22 -8.27 -3.58
CA ALA A 45 1.00 -7.64 -3.09
C ALA A 45 -0.20 -8.20 -3.86
N ASP A 46 -0.89 -9.13 -3.23
CA ASP A 46 -2.14 -9.70 -3.71
C ASP A 46 -3.28 -8.73 -3.38
N LEU A 47 -3.95 -8.22 -4.42
CA LEU A 47 -5.05 -7.27 -4.33
C LEU A 47 -6.37 -7.95 -3.94
N GLY A 48 -6.43 -9.29 -3.99
CA GLY A 48 -7.65 -10.04 -3.75
C GLY A 48 -8.78 -9.62 -4.70
N THR A 49 -9.96 -9.32 -4.16
CA THR A 49 -11.12 -8.87 -4.95
C THR A 49 -11.15 -7.36 -5.18
N GLY A 50 -10.08 -6.63 -4.86
CA GLY A 50 -9.97 -5.18 -5.02
C GLY A 50 -10.71 -4.35 -3.95
N ALA A 51 -11.71 -4.92 -3.27
CA ALA A 51 -12.45 -4.27 -2.18
C ALA A 51 -12.09 -4.81 -0.78
N TYR A 52 -11.62 -6.05 -0.69
CA TYR A 52 -11.25 -6.72 0.57
C TYR A 52 -10.25 -7.86 0.28
N ASN A 53 -9.61 -8.38 1.34
CA ASN A 53 -8.61 -9.45 1.27
C ASN A 53 -7.32 -9.10 0.52
N MET A 54 -6.89 -7.84 0.55
CA MET A 54 -5.53 -7.49 0.12
C MET A 54 -4.51 -8.12 1.09
N LYS A 55 -3.48 -8.76 0.55
CA LYS A 55 -2.45 -9.47 1.32
C LYS A 55 -1.07 -9.22 0.74
N LEU A 56 -0.09 -9.02 1.62
CA LEU A 56 1.30 -9.21 1.21
C LEU A 56 1.63 -10.70 1.40
N LYS A 57 2.02 -11.36 0.31
CA LYS A 57 2.45 -12.76 0.25
C LYS A 57 3.95 -12.82 -0.02
N VAL A 58 4.66 -13.69 0.67
CA VAL A 58 6.08 -13.95 0.44
C VAL A 58 6.27 -15.42 0.11
N TYR A 59 6.99 -15.72 -0.97
CA TYR A 59 7.28 -17.07 -1.47
C TYR A 59 8.78 -17.36 -1.40
N LYS A 60 9.11 -18.60 -1.03
CA LYS A 60 10.46 -19.17 -1.14
C LYS A 60 10.36 -20.43 -2.00
N GLY A 61 11.02 -20.41 -3.16
CA GLY A 61 10.79 -21.42 -4.20
C GLY A 61 9.33 -21.44 -4.63
N THR A 62 8.68 -22.60 -4.60
CA THR A 62 7.26 -22.78 -4.95
C THR A 62 6.31 -22.66 -3.75
N ASN A 63 6.83 -22.42 -2.53
CA ASN A 63 6.04 -22.43 -1.31
C ASN A 63 5.76 -21.02 -0.78
N LEU A 64 4.53 -20.80 -0.32
CA LEU A 64 4.14 -19.58 0.40
C LEU A 64 4.66 -19.66 1.84
N ILE A 65 5.58 -18.76 2.20
CA ILE A 65 6.18 -18.71 3.55
C ILE A 65 5.49 -17.73 4.49
N ALA A 66 4.81 -16.71 3.96
CA ALA A 66 4.04 -15.77 4.75
C ALA A 66 2.91 -15.14 3.96
N SER A 67 1.77 -14.91 4.63
CA SER A 67 0.71 -14.04 4.12
C SER A 67 0.13 -13.21 5.27
N CYS A 68 -0.09 -11.92 5.05
CA CYS A 68 -0.68 -11.03 6.06
C CYS A 68 -1.95 -10.40 5.49
N THR A 69 -3.11 -10.68 6.10
CA THR A 69 -4.44 -10.15 5.68
C THR A 69 -5.13 -9.38 6.79
N SER A 70 -5.06 -9.90 7.99
CA SER A 70 -5.58 -9.33 9.22
C SER A 70 -5.25 -10.38 10.28
N CYS A 71 -4.87 -9.88 11.44
CA CYS A 71 -4.52 -10.54 12.70
C CYS A 71 -4.91 -12.03 12.83
N GLY A 72 -3.94 -12.85 13.27
CA GLY A 72 -4.20 -14.15 13.89
C GLY A 72 -3.61 -15.36 13.17
N CYS A 73 -2.28 -15.50 13.14
CA CYS A 73 -1.59 -16.78 12.89
C CYS A 73 -0.11 -16.65 13.28
N GLY A 74 0.34 -17.47 14.22
CA GLY A 74 1.66 -17.41 14.83
C GLY A 74 2.75 -18.02 13.97
N ILE A 75 3.64 -17.18 13.45
CA ILE A 75 5.03 -17.53 13.10
C ILE A 75 5.90 -16.34 13.51
N TRP A 76 6.73 -16.51 14.54
CA TRP A 76 7.08 -15.40 15.44
C TRP A 76 8.26 -14.53 14.94
N GLU A 77 8.91 -14.91 13.84
CA GLU A 77 9.99 -14.11 13.24
C GLU A 77 9.61 -13.39 11.95
N LEU A 78 8.53 -13.74 11.22
CA LEU A 78 8.04 -12.93 10.07
C LEU A 78 6.81 -12.07 10.43
N HIS A 79 6.07 -12.41 11.49
CA HIS A 79 4.84 -11.72 11.87
C HIS A 79 5.07 -10.30 12.40
N LEU A 80 6.18 -10.06 13.10
CA LEU A 80 6.54 -8.73 13.60
C LEU A 80 6.86 -7.75 12.46
N HIS A 81 7.32 -8.27 11.31
CA HIS A 81 7.80 -7.49 10.18
C HIS A 81 6.66 -7.01 9.25
N LEU A 82 5.57 -7.77 9.11
CA LEU A 82 4.40 -7.37 8.30
C LEU A 82 3.35 -6.57 9.06
N GLN A 83 3.22 -6.77 10.38
CA GLN A 83 2.39 -5.94 11.26
C GLN A 83 2.82 -4.47 11.23
N LYS A 84 4.14 -4.20 11.13
CA LYS A 84 4.69 -2.85 10.99
C LYS A 84 4.33 -2.22 9.65
N LEU A 85 4.39 -2.97 8.55
CA LEU A 85 4.00 -2.49 7.22
C LEU A 85 2.50 -2.12 7.18
N LYS A 86 1.66 -2.93 7.84
CA LYS A 86 0.25 -2.60 8.08
C LYS A 86 0.09 -1.34 8.95
N ALA A 87 0.86 -1.20 10.03
CA ALA A 87 0.83 0.00 10.89
C ALA A 87 1.25 1.27 10.15
N ILE A 88 2.28 1.19 9.30
CA ILE A 88 2.76 2.28 8.42
C ILE A 88 1.68 2.71 7.43
N LEU A 89 0.90 1.76 6.88
CA LEU A 89 -0.22 2.07 5.98
C LEU A 89 -1.48 2.56 6.71
N GLN A 90 -1.61 2.31 8.01
CA GLN A 90 -2.86 2.48 8.75
C GLN A 90 -3.05 3.83 9.43
N THR A 91 -1.99 4.62 9.66
CA THR A 91 -2.14 5.91 10.36
C THR A 91 -1.21 6.98 9.78
N LEU A 92 -1.66 7.64 8.72
CA LEU A 92 -1.19 9.00 8.43
C LEU A 92 -1.97 9.98 9.30
N GLU A 93 -1.29 11.00 9.81
CA GLU A 93 -1.96 12.06 10.56
C GLU A 93 -2.87 12.87 9.63
N VAL A 94 -4.09 13.13 10.09
CA VAL A 94 -5.04 14.01 9.42
C VAL A 94 -4.58 15.45 9.68
N ASN A 95 -4.64 16.29 8.66
CA ASN A 95 -4.26 17.69 8.83
C ASN A 95 -5.19 18.36 9.88
N PRO A 96 -4.66 19.12 10.85
CA PRO A 96 -5.49 19.77 11.87
C PRO A 96 -6.58 20.68 11.29
N THR A 97 -6.25 21.45 10.24
CA THR A 97 -7.19 22.35 9.56
C THR A 97 -8.34 21.57 8.91
N GLU A 98 -8.02 20.44 8.25
CA GLU A 98 -9.04 19.54 7.69
C GLU A 98 -9.93 18.97 8.80
N PHE A 99 -9.32 18.49 9.88
CA PHE A 99 -10.02 17.91 11.02
C PHE A 99 -11.00 18.90 11.66
N ASP A 100 -10.54 20.13 11.90
CA ASP A 100 -11.34 21.19 12.49
C ASP A 100 -12.49 21.63 11.57
N ALA A 101 -12.23 21.77 10.26
CA ALA A 101 -13.26 22.14 9.29
C ALA A 101 -14.40 21.11 9.25
N TRP A 102 -14.08 19.81 9.22
CA TRP A 102 -15.10 18.75 9.24
C TRP A 102 -15.85 18.67 10.58
N ASN A 103 -15.18 18.93 11.71
CA ASN A 103 -15.86 18.97 13.01
C ASN A 103 -16.83 20.16 13.09
N GLN A 104 -16.40 21.34 12.65
CA GLN A 104 -17.27 22.52 12.62
C GLN A 104 -18.45 22.35 11.66
N ALA A 105 -18.25 21.71 10.50
CA ALA A 105 -19.34 21.37 9.58
C ALA A 105 -20.28 20.30 10.16
N ARG A 106 -19.76 19.33 10.92
CA ARG A 106 -20.59 18.34 11.65
C ARG A 106 -21.46 19.02 12.69
N ASP A 107 -20.90 19.97 13.41
CA ASP A 107 -21.57 20.71 14.50
C ASP A 107 -22.42 21.87 13.96
N GLU A 108 -22.65 21.93 12.65
CA GLU A 108 -23.48 22.93 11.94
C GLU A 108 -23.03 24.38 12.13
N LEU A 109 -21.75 24.59 12.47
CA LEU A 109 -21.12 25.90 12.63
C LEU A 109 -20.56 26.46 11.31
N LEU A 110 -20.28 25.59 10.35
CA LEU A 110 -19.85 25.94 8.99
C LEU A 110 -20.87 25.43 7.98
N ASP A 111 -21.18 26.25 6.98
CA ASP A 111 -21.96 25.82 5.83
C ASP A 111 -21.10 25.03 4.82
N VAL A 112 -21.76 24.38 3.86
CA VAL A 112 -21.07 23.56 2.84
C VAL A 112 -20.12 24.39 1.98
N SER A 113 -20.45 25.66 1.73
CA SER A 113 -19.67 26.52 0.85
C SER A 113 -18.35 26.91 1.52
N MET A 114 -18.39 27.30 2.80
CA MET A 114 -17.22 27.59 3.60
C MET A 114 -16.35 26.34 3.80
N LEU A 115 -16.98 25.17 4.04
CA LEU A 115 -16.23 23.90 4.12
C LEU A 115 -15.46 23.63 2.82
N TYR A 116 -16.10 23.83 1.66
CA TYR A 116 -15.45 23.67 0.37
C TYR A 116 -14.29 24.63 0.19
N GLU A 117 -14.47 25.93 0.50
CA GLU A 117 -13.41 26.94 0.38
C GLU A 117 -12.20 26.61 1.27
N ILE A 118 -12.44 26.21 2.53
CA ILE A 118 -11.37 25.84 3.46
C ILE A 118 -10.60 24.62 2.94
N LEU A 119 -11.31 23.57 2.52
CA LEU A 119 -10.69 22.35 2.01
C LEU A 119 -9.97 22.57 0.67
N ASP A 120 -10.50 23.45 -0.19
CA ASP A 120 -9.85 23.80 -1.45
C ASP A 120 -8.59 24.66 -1.24
N SER A 121 -8.64 25.62 -0.32
CA SER A 121 -7.44 26.38 0.08
C SER A 121 -6.39 25.42 0.65
N LEU A 122 -6.79 24.52 1.54
CA LEU A 122 -5.89 23.52 2.11
C LEU A 122 -5.31 22.60 1.02
N ARG A 123 -6.12 22.20 0.03
CA ARG A 123 -5.65 21.43 -1.13
C ARG A 123 -4.54 22.15 -1.88
N GLN A 124 -4.64 23.47 -2.05
CA GLN A 124 -3.62 24.26 -2.74
C GLN A 124 -2.32 24.36 -1.93
N GLU A 125 -2.41 24.33 -0.60
CA GLU A 125 -1.25 24.40 0.30
C GLU A 125 -0.50 23.07 0.43
N VAL A 126 -1.22 21.97 0.69
CA VAL A 126 -0.62 20.65 0.98
C VAL A 126 -0.67 19.66 -0.18
N GLY A 127 -1.35 20.01 -1.27
CA GLY A 127 -1.61 19.14 -2.42
C GLY A 127 -2.72 18.12 -2.18
N GLU A 128 -3.21 17.51 -3.26
CA GLU A 128 -4.31 16.53 -3.23
C GLU A 128 -3.99 15.34 -2.31
N CYS A 129 -2.76 14.81 -2.38
CA CYS A 129 -2.31 13.68 -1.56
C CYS A 129 -2.17 14.02 -0.06
N GLY A 130 -2.19 15.32 0.29
CA GLY A 130 -2.16 15.85 1.65
C GLY A 130 -3.47 15.66 2.41
N LEU A 131 -4.59 15.49 1.71
CA LEU A 131 -5.93 15.38 2.26
C LEU A 131 -6.39 13.93 2.49
N THR A 132 -7.44 13.74 3.28
CA THR A 132 -8.13 12.43 3.33
C THR A 132 -8.93 12.17 2.06
N THR A 133 -9.16 10.89 1.75
CA THR A 133 -10.05 10.46 0.65
C THR A 133 -11.45 11.06 0.77
N ARG A 134 -11.92 11.36 2.00
CA ARG A 134 -13.21 12.03 2.21
C ARG A 134 -13.19 13.44 1.63
N SER A 135 -12.20 14.24 1.99
CA SER A 135 -12.07 15.62 1.50
C SER A 135 -11.84 15.66 0.00
N GLN A 136 -10.98 14.79 -0.54
CA GLN A 136 -10.77 14.67 -1.99
C GLN A 136 -12.09 14.39 -2.73
N ARG A 137 -12.88 13.40 -2.25
CA ARG A 137 -14.18 13.06 -2.85
C ARG A 137 -15.22 14.17 -2.70
N PHE A 138 -15.21 14.88 -1.57
CA PHE A 138 -16.08 16.03 -1.37
C PHE A 138 -15.76 17.17 -2.35
N LEU A 139 -14.47 17.48 -2.55
CA LEU A 139 -14.03 18.48 -3.53
C LEU A 139 -14.32 18.08 -4.98
N MET A 140 -14.44 16.78 -5.28
CA MET A 140 -14.85 16.26 -6.59
C MET A 140 -16.36 16.35 -6.87
N CYS A 141 -17.19 16.73 -5.90
CA CYS A 141 -18.61 16.94 -6.13
C CYS A 141 -18.84 18.17 -7.03
N HIS A 142 -19.57 18.00 -8.13
CA HIS A 142 -19.75 19.01 -9.18
C HIS A 142 -20.73 20.13 -8.81
N ASP A 143 -21.63 19.89 -7.86
CA ASP A 143 -22.71 20.80 -7.51
C ASP A 143 -22.97 20.84 -5.98
N HIS A 144 -23.56 21.95 -5.53
CA HIS A 144 -23.84 22.21 -4.12
C HIS A 144 -24.82 21.22 -3.50
N ALA A 145 -25.76 20.65 -4.27
CA ALA A 145 -26.72 19.68 -3.75
C ALA A 145 -26.05 18.32 -3.47
N SER A 146 -25.15 17.89 -4.37
CA SER A 146 -24.30 16.72 -4.19
C SER A 146 -23.36 16.88 -2.99
N GLN A 147 -22.77 18.08 -2.82
CA GLN A 147 -21.91 18.40 -1.66
C GLN A 147 -22.68 18.32 -0.34
N LEU A 148 -23.87 18.92 -0.26
CA LEU A 148 -24.74 18.82 0.91
C LEU A 148 -25.09 17.36 1.24
N THR A 149 -25.50 16.60 0.23
CA THR A 149 -25.83 15.18 0.39
C THR A 149 -24.62 14.40 0.91
N PHE A 150 -23.43 14.68 0.36
CA PHE A 150 -22.18 14.04 0.80
C PHE A 150 -21.83 14.41 2.24
N LEU A 151 -21.93 15.68 2.63
CA LEU A 151 -21.67 16.14 4.00
C LEU A 151 -22.58 15.41 4.99
N GLU A 152 -23.89 15.40 4.75
CA GLU A 152 -24.86 14.76 5.64
C GLU A 152 -24.60 13.25 5.81
N GLN A 153 -24.22 12.57 4.73
CA GLN A 153 -23.88 11.16 4.77
C GLN A 153 -22.59 10.87 5.55
N HIS A 154 -21.61 11.79 5.55
CA HIS A 154 -20.26 11.49 6.02
C HIS A 154 -19.85 12.24 7.31
N LYS A 155 -20.60 13.27 7.75
CA LYS A 155 -20.26 14.12 8.91
C LYS A 155 -20.15 13.36 10.24
N GLY A 156 -20.86 12.25 10.39
CA GLY A 156 -20.85 11.42 11.60
C GLY A 156 -19.68 10.44 11.71
N PHE A 157 -18.89 10.26 10.66
CA PHE A 157 -17.80 9.28 10.64
C PHE A 157 -16.47 9.92 11.01
N LEU A 158 -15.62 9.21 11.75
CA LEU A 158 -14.24 9.66 12.03
C LEU A 158 -13.44 9.85 10.74
N LEU A 159 -12.69 10.96 10.67
CA LEU A 159 -11.70 11.17 9.62
C LEU A 159 -10.53 10.21 9.81
N LYS A 160 -10.13 9.56 8.73
CA LYS A 160 -8.98 8.66 8.68
C LYS A 160 -8.21 8.94 7.40
N ARG A 161 -6.90 9.04 7.52
CA ARG A 161 -6.00 9.11 6.37
C ARG A 161 -5.29 7.77 6.24
N GLN A 162 -5.59 7.08 5.14
CA GLN A 162 -4.99 5.81 4.76
C GLN A 162 -4.27 6.00 3.44
N THR A 163 -3.24 5.21 3.21
CA THR A 163 -2.49 5.21 1.96
C THR A 163 -2.39 3.79 1.44
N VAL A 164 -2.43 3.64 0.12
CA VAL A 164 -2.28 2.36 -0.57
C VAL A 164 -0.91 2.28 -1.22
N VAL A 165 -0.25 1.13 -1.10
CA VAL A 165 0.99 0.85 -1.84
C VAL A 165 0.66 0.67 -3.32
N THR A 166 1.30 1.46 -4.17
CA THR A 166 1.10 1.43 -5.63
C THR A 166 2.19 0.64 -6.33
N CYS A 167 3.42 0.64 -5.81
CA CYS A 167 4.54 -0.08 -6.40
C CYS A 167 5.54 -0.61 -5.37
N PHE A 168 6.22 -1.69 -5.75
CA PHE A 168 7.33 -2.28 -5.01
C PHE A 168 8.61 -2.24 -5.85
N SER A 169 9.75 -2.04 -5.21
CA SER A 169 11.07 -2.15 -5.83
C SER A 169 12.09 -2.63 -4.80
N THR A 170 13.30 -2.97 -5.24
CA THR A 170 14.40 -3.37 -4.36
C THR A 170 15.61 -2.49 -4.58
N LEU A 171 16.33 -2.22 -3.49
CA LEU A 171 17.56 -1.45 -3.50
C LEU A 171 18.62 -2.19 -2.70
N LYS A 172 19.81 -2.39 -3.25
CA LYS A 172 20.92 -3.01 -2.52
C LYS A 172 21.42 -2.07 -1.43
N LYS A 173 21.50 -2.55 -0.18
CA LYS A 173 21.76 -1.73 1.02
C LYS A 173 23.20 -1.19 1.07
N SER A 174 24.17 -2.00 0.66
CA SER A 174 25.60 -1.78 0.92
C SER A 174 26.45 -1.66 -0.35
N HIS A 175 26.33 -2.60 -1.28
CA HIS A 175 27.13 -2.66 -2.52
C HIS A 175 26.29 -3.19 -3.69
N ALA A 176 26.81 -3.06 -4.91
CA ALA A 176 26.08 -3.39 -6.14
C ALA A 176 26.13 -4.88 -6.52
N GLU A 177 26.88 -5.70 -5.80
CA GLU A 177 27.03 -7.15 -6.06
C GLU A 177 25.86 -7.96 -5.50
N ASP A 178 25.69 -9.19 -5.99
CA ASP A 178 24.50 -10.02 -5.74
C ASP A 178 24.45 -10.66 -4.34
N ASP A 179 25.54 -10.56 -3.59
CA ASP A 179 25.64 -10.92 -2.18
C ASP A 179 25.17 -9.79 -1.24
N ALA A 180 24.90 -8.60 -1.77
CA ALA A 180 24.40 -7.48 -0.98
C ALA A 180 22.95 -7.72 -0.52
N ILE A 181 22.69 -7.47 0.76
CA ILE A 181 21.34 -7.50 1.32
C ILE A 181 20.46 -6.46 0.60
N SER A 182 19.27 -6.88 0.18
CA SER A 182 18.32 -6.03 -0.52
C SER A 182 17.28 -5.43 0.44
N CYS A 183 17.15 -4.10 0.41
CA CYS A 183 16.04 -3.38 1.06
C CYS A 183 14.80 -3.39 0.17
N LEU A 184 13.63 -3.51 0.78
CA LEU A 184 12.35 -3.35 0.07
C LEU A 184 11.97 -1.87 0.02
N VAL A 185 11.67 -1.37 -1.16
CA VAL A 185 11.21 0.00 -1.43
C VAL A 185 9.73 -0.05 -1.80
N LEU A 186 8.92 0.79 -1.16
CA LEU A 186 7.49 0.93 -1.40
C LEU A 186 7.20 2.34 -1.88
N GLY A 187 6.46 2.47 -2.97
CA GLY A 187 5.79 3.72 -3.34
C GLY A 187 4.32 3.65 -2.98
N THR A 188 3.77 4.74 -2.45
CA THR A 188 2.34 4.84 -2.13
C THR A 188 1.64 5.90 -2.96
N GLU A 189 0.31 5.83 -3.03
CA GLU A 189 -0.52 6.84 -3.72
C GLU A 189 -0.42 8.23 -3.07
N SER A 190 -0.02 8.28 -1.80
CA SER A 190 0.20 9.54 -1.06
C SER A 190 1.53 10.22 -1.41
N ALA A 191 2.18 9.80 -2.50
CA ALA A 191 3.49 10.27 -2.95
C ALA A 191 4.62 10.05 -1.94
N ASN A 192 4.48 9.06 -1.04
CA ASN A 192 5.52 8.70 -0.10
C ASN A 192 6.32 7.49 -0.59
N ILE A 193 7.63 7.53 -0.36
CA ILE A 193 8.53 6.40 -0.57
C ILE A 193 8.99 5.90 0.78
N PHE A 194 8.79 4.61 1.04
CA PHE A 194 9.26 3.93 2.23
C PHE A 194 10.36 2.94 1.86
N ILE A 195 11.52 3.07 2.52
CA ILE A 195 12.60 2.08 2.42
C ILE A 195 12.59 1.27 3.72
N LEU A 196 12.42 -0.04 3.61
CA LEU A 196 12.40 -0.94 4.75
C LEU A 196 13.77 -1.54 5.00
N ASP A 197 14.20 -1.50 6.25
CA ASP A 197 15.40 -2.21 6.67
C ASP A 197 15.20 -3.73 6.59
N PRO A 198 16.12 -4.50 5.99
CA PRO A 198 15.98 -5.94 5.85
C PRO A 198 16.09 -6.73 7.16
N GLU A 199 16.67 -6.17 8.22
CA GLU A 199 16.84 -6.81 9.53
C GLU A 199 15.78 -6.33 10.53
N ALA A 200 15.45 -5.03 10.53
CA ALA A 200 14.53 -4.43 11.50
C ALA A 200 13.12 -4.14 10.92
N PHE A 201 12.98 -4.14 9.59
CA PHE A 201 11.80 -3.71 8.81
C PHE A 201 11.19 -2.42 9.35
N THR A 202 12.06 -1.51 9.78
CA THR A 202 11.75 -0.13 10.13
C THR A 202 11.94 0.74 8.90
N ILE A 203 11.22 1.86 8.85
CA ILE A 203 11.44 2.87 7.82
C ILE A 203 12.85 3.42 8.03
N LEU A 204 13.75 3.12 7.09
CA LEU A 204 15.09 3.70 7.04
C LEU A 204 15.03 5.17 6.66
N ASN A 205 14.07 5.53 5.82
CA ASN A 205 13.86 6.90 5.37
C ASN A 205 12.43 7.06 4.83
N SER A 206 11.77 8.16 5.21
CA SER A 206 10.55 8.67 4.59
C SER A 206 10.85 10.07 4.10
N ARG A 207 10.79 10.31 2.79
CA ARG A 207 10.88 11.66 2.22
C ARG A 207 9.61 11.98 1.45
N CYS A 208 9.13 13.20 1.68
CA CYS A 208 8.12 13.88 0.88
C CYS A 208 8.79 14.56 -0.32
#